data_AF-A0A2A5T5X4-F1
#
_entry.id   AF-A0A2A5T5X4-F1
#
_cell.length_a   1.000
_cell.length_b   1.000
_cell.length_c   1.000
_cell.angle_alpha   90.00
_cell.angle_beta   90.00
_cell.angle_gamma   90.00
#
_symmetry.space_group_name_H-M   'P 1'
#
loop_
_entity.id
_entity.type
_entity.pdbx_description
1 polymer ?
#
loop_
_entity_poly.entity_id
_entity_poly.type
_entity_poly.pdbx_seq_one_letter_code
_entity_poly.pdbx_strand_id
1 'polypeptide(L)' 'MGWFYSFKLYLMIHDQGGIISVNVMTANVDDRKPVLETVDKFLGCL' A
#
# COMPACT_ATOMS: atom_id res chain seq x y z
N MET A 1 -0.58 0.96 30.16
CA MET A 1 -1.07 1.90 29.13
C MET A 1 -0.13 1.81 27.95
N GLY A 2 -0.49 1.09 26.90
CA GLY A 2 0.34 0.98 25.70
C GLY A 2 -0.56 0.60 24.54
N TRP A 3 -1.13 1.61 23.88
CA TRP A 3 -1.93 1.40 22.69
C TRP A 3 -0.99 1.51 21.49
N PHE A 4 -0.62 0.38 20.91
CA PHE A 4 0.10 0.36 19.65
C PHE A 4 -0.95 0.37 18.53
N TYR A 5 -1.00 1.45 17.76
CA TYR A 5 -1.77 1.49 16.53
C TYR A 5 -0.90 0.94 15.41
N SER A 6 -1.08 -0.34 15.09
CA SER A 6 -0.35 -0.96 13.99
C SER A 6 -1.03 -0.58 12.66
N PHE A 7 -0.22 -0.13 11.71
CA PHE A 7 -0.63 0.12 10.33
C PHE A 7 0.36 -0.52 9.36
N LYS A 8 -0.09 -0.74 8.14
CA LYS A 8 0.68 -1.29 7.01
C LYS A 8 0.86 -0.19 5.98
N LEU A 9 2.08 -0.07 5.46
CA LEU A 9 2.45 0.90 4.43
C LEU A 9 2.87 0.14 3.17
N TYR A 10 2.21 0.46 2.06
CA TYR A 10 2.57 -0.01 0.73
C TYR A 10 3.14 1.17 -0.03
N LEU A 11 4.41 1.05 -0.44
CA LEU A 11 5.14 2.11 -1.14
C LEU A 11 5.66 1.55 -2.46
N MET A 12 5.28 2.20 -3.55
CA MET A 12 5.78 1.88 -4.90
C MET A 12 6.72 3.00 -5.35
N ILE A 13 7.95 2.63 -5.66
CA ILE A 13 9.01 3.57 -6.05
C ILE A 13 9.52 3.16 -7.43
N HIS A 14 9.70 4.15 -8.30
CA HIS A 14 10.39 4.02 -9.57
C HIS A 14 11.90 3.79 -9.32
N ASP A 15 12.56 3.12 -10.25
CA ASP A 15 14.01 2.85 -10.17
C ASP A 15 14.86 4.12 -10.00
N GLN A 16 14.40 5.25 -10.56
CA GLN A 16 15.04 6.57 -10.40
C GLN A 16 14.72 7.27 -9.06
N GLY A 17 14.05 6.60 -8.12
CA GLY A 17 13.71 7.14 -6.80
C GLY A 17 12.42 7.96 -6.73
N GLY A 18 11.65 8.04 -7.83
CA GLY A 18 10.36 8.72 -7.85
C GLY A 18 9.27 7.89 -7.15
N ILE A 19 8.46 8.50 -6.28
CA ILE A 19 7.35 7.80 -5.63
C ILE A 19 6.17 7.73 -6.60
N ILE A 20 5.75 6.52 -6.95
CA ILE A 20 4.64 6.25 -7.88
C ILE A 20 3.32 6.17 -7.12
N SER A 21 3.32 5.54 -5.93
CA SER A 21 2.11 5.37 -5.14
C SER A 21 2.40 5.10 -3.66
N VAL A 22 1.51 5.57 -2.79
CA VAL A 22 1.54 5.36 -1.34
C VAL A 22 0.15 4.93 -0.88
N ASN A 23 0.06 3.79 -0.19
CA ASN A 23 -1.18 3.33 0.42
C ASN A 23 -0.94 2.95 1.90
N VAL A 24 -1.79 3.48 2.79
CA VAL A 24 -1.70 3.27 4.24
C VAL A 24 -2.97 2.58 4.71
N MET A 25 -2.83 1.47 5.44
CA MET A 25 -3.97 0.73 5.96
C MET A 25 -3.78 0.33 7.40
N THR A 26 -4.89 0.09 8.09
CA THR A 26 -4.89 -0.51 9.43
C THR A 26 -4.28 -1.92 9.38
N ALA A 27 -3.46 -2.28 10.36
CA ALA A 27 -2.70 -3.53 10.32
C ALA A 27 -3.55 -4.81 10.28
N ASN A 28 -4.83 -4.74 10.64
CA ASN A 28 -5.74 -5.88 10.61
C ASN A 28 -6.25 -6.24 9.20
N VAL A 29 -5.87 -5.48 8.16
CA VAL A 29 -6.24 -5.80 6.77
C VAL A 29 -5.30 -6.87 6.22
N ASP A 30 -5.86 -7.99 5.76
CA ASP A 30 -5.12 -9.07 5.08
C ASP A 30 -4.40 -8.55 3.83
N ASP A 31 -3.11 -8.86 3.67
CA ASP A 31 -2.22 -8.27 2.65
C ASP A 31 -2.54 -8.70 1.21
N ARG A 32 -3.36 -9.74 1.00
CA ARG A 32 -3.68 -10.23 -0.35
C ARG A 32 -4.69 -9.36 -1.08
N LYS A 33 -5.60 -8.70 -0.36
CA LYS A 33 -6.56 -7.74 -0.92
C LYS A 33 -5.90 -6.45 -1.47
N PRO A 34 -5.02 -5.78 -0.72
CA PRO A 34 -4.48 -4.49 -1.16
C PRO A 34 -3.47 -4.61 -2.28
N VAL A 35 -2.70 -5.69 -2.37
CA VAL A 35 -1.79 -5.90 -3.51
C VAL A 35 -2.62 -5.95 -4.80
N LEU A 36 -3.71 -6.71 -4.81
CA LEU A 36 -4.63 -6.75 -5.96
C LEU A 36 -5.24 -5.38 -6.25
N GLU A 37 -5.71 -4.63 -5.24
CA GLU A 37 -6.26 -3.28 -5.45
C GLU A 37 -5.21 -2.27 -5.96
N THR A 38 -3.96 -2.35 -5.49
CA THR A 38 -2.88 -1.46 -5.97
C THR A 38 -2.49 -1.78 -7.41
N VAL A 39 -2.47 -3.05 -7.79
CA VAL A 39 -2.19 -3.48 -9.16
C VAL A 39 -3.37 -3.15 -10.08
N ASP A 40 -4.62 -3.35 -9.63
CA ASP A 40 -5.83 -3.03 -10.39
C ASP A 40 -5.95 -1.52 -10.65
N LYS A 41 -5.67 -0.67 -9.66
CA LYS A 41 -5.59 0.79 -9.83
C LYS A 41 -4.51 1.22 -10.83
N PHE A 42 -3.40 0.49 -10.88
CA PHE A 42 -2.29 0.81 -11.79
C PHE A 42 -2.58 0.33 -13.22
N LEU A 43 -3.16 -0.86 -13.36
CA LEU A 43 -3.48 -1.48 -14.65
C LEU A 43 -4.74 -0.91 -15.29
N GLY A 44 -5.76 -0.54 -14.49
CA GLY A 44 -7.01 0.07 -14.95
C GLY A 44 -6.87 1.52 -15.41
N CYS A 45 -5.70 2.13 -15.22
CA CYS A 45 -5.35 3.44 -15.76
C CYS A 45 -4.56 3.36 -17.09
N LEU A 46 -4.30 2.17 -17.64
CA LEU A 46 -3.68 1.98 -18.96
C LEU A 46 -4.74 1.82 -20.06
#